data_AF-A0A7R8CHG1-F1
#
_entry.id   AF-A0A7R8CHG1-F1
#
_cell.length_a   1.000
_cell.length_b   1.000
_cell.length_c   1.000
_cell.angle_alpha   90.00
_cell.angle_beta   90.00
_cell.angle_gamma   90.00
#
_symmetry.space_group_name_H-M   'P 1'
#
loop_
_entity.id
_entity.type
_entity.pdbx_description
1 polymer ?
#
loop_
_entity_poly.entity_id
_entity_poly.type
_entity_poly.pdbx_seq_one_letter_code
_entity_poly.pdbx_strand_id
1 'polypeptide(L)'
;MDVRSLSLFSVVTFDNVECTGSASKKHGICFTSDECTENGGSADGNCASGFGVCCTFTVSTCGTTVSRNLTYVTNPSYPSSYTTTGTCTFTINRVNDNICQIRLDFDTLVLTEPATGECSSTNTDKLTFTSPSGFVPPGTGGLCGDSLSGDHMYIETGLTGSVGMSFAIGSATGSRTWKIKVTQIECGTSWKAPEDCAQYFTGISGEFQSYNNVGDQTLQSQNYKYCIRQEAGMCGIQYTSVEMDLDATIDAASQSVDATDADICPITAIRIPGVVGAKASEFCGSILSVGNEATINGALTTYSTPFVVSYFTTTGTTLATFNGFKLKYTQIPC
;
A
#
# COMPACT_ATOMS: atom_id res chain seq x y z
N MET A 1 -17.46 25.01 -62.56
CA MET A 1 -16.27 25.04 -61.68
C MET A 1 -16.66 24.29 -60.42
N ASP A 2 -15.95 23.20 -60.19
CA ASP A 2 -16.30 22.12 -59.28
C ASP A 2 -16.08 22.53 -57.82
N VAL A 3 -17.06 22.23 -56.97
CA VAL A 3 -17.02 22.47 -55.52
C VAL A 3 -16.67 21.15 -54.85
N ARG A 4 -15.39 20.96 -54.50
CA ARG A 4 -14.97 20.03 -53.45
C ARG A 4 -13.78 20.59 -52.69
N SER A 5 -14.09 21.35 -51.64
CA SER A 5 -13.18 21.57 -50.52
C SER A 5 -13.00 20.23 -49.80
N LEU A 6 -11.87 19.58 -50.02
CA LEU A 6 -11.48 18.39 -49.27
C LEU A 6 -10.93 18.85 -47.93
N SER A 7 -11.70 18.57 -46.88
CA SER A 7 -11.29 18.68 -45.49
C SER A 7 -10.05 17.79 -45.24
N LEU A 8 -8.89 18.41 -45.04
CA LEU A 8 -7.63 17.76 -44.67
C LEU A 8 -7.47 17.69 -43.14
N PHE A 9 -8.49 17.22 -42.42
CA PHE A 9 -8.29 16.83 -41.02
C PHE A 9 -7.76 15.40 -41.00
N SER A 10 -6.44 15.25 -40.92
CA SER A 10 -5.84 13.98 -40.49
C SER A 10 -6.11 13.82 -39.00
N VAL A 11 -7.10 13.00 -38.64
CA VAL A 11 -7.30 12.59 -37.24
C VAL A 11 -6.16 11.66 -36.88
N VAL A 12 -5.26 12.13 -36.02
CA VAL A 12 -4.17 11.29 -35.49
C VAL A 12 -4.70 10.55 -34.27
N THR A 13 -4.85 9.24 -34.38
CA THR A 13 -5.21 8.35 -33.27
C THR A 13 -3.96 7.66 -32.75
N PHE A 14 -3.81 7.61 -31.43
CA PHE A 14 -2.75 6.86 -30.76
C PHE A 14 -3.30 6.20 -29.50
N ASP A 15 -2.60 5.18 -29.01
CA ASP A 15 -3.01 4.47 -27.80
C ASP A 15 -2.79 5.33 -26.55
N ASN A 16 -3.76 5.26 -25.64
CA ASN A 16 -3.72 5.98 -24.36
C ASN A 16 -2.82 5.24 -23.36
N VAL A 17 -1.52 5.31 -23.62
CA VAL A 17 -0.49 4.65 -22.81
C VAL A 17 -0.01 5.55 -21.67
N GLU A 18 0.52 4.94 -20.63
CA GLU A 18 1.15 5.65 -19.53
C GLU A 18 2.33 6.50 -20.03
N CYS A 19 2.49 7.69 -19.45
CA CYS A 19 3.58 8.62 -19.73
C CYS A 19 4.08 9.23 -18.41
N THR A 20 5.26 9.85 -18.45
CA THR A 20 5.81 10.58 -17.30
C THR A 20 5.85 12.08 -17.59
N GLY A 21 5.22 12.86 -16.72
CA GLY A 21 5.17 14.31 -16.80
C GLY A 21 6.55 14.94 -16.81
N SER A 22 6.79 15.87 -17.71
CA SER A 22 8.12 16.46 -17.91
C SER A 22 8.56 17.36 -16.75
N ALA A 23 7.63 18.13 -16.18
CA ALA A 23 7.87 19.06 -15.08
C ALA A 23 7.60 18.42 -13.71
N SER A 24 6.43 17.78 -13.53
CA SER A 24 6.02 17.26 -12.22
C SER A 24 6.58 15.86 -11.89
N LYS A 25 7.08 15.15 -12.91
CA LYS A 25 7.46 13.72 -12.84
C LYS A 25 6.32 12.79 -12.43
N LYS A 26 5.07 13.28 -12.38
CA LYS A 26 3.89 12.45 -12.17
C LYS A 26 3.69 11.52 -13.36
N HIS A 27 3.31 10.30 -13.07
CA HIS A 27 2.75 9.40 -14.07
C HIS A 27 1.38 9.91 -14.53
N GLY A 28 1.13 9.87 -15.83
CA GLY A 28 -0.11 10.30 -16.47
C GLY A 28 -0.48 9.36 -17.63
N ILE A 29 -1.49 9.74 -18.39
CA ILE A 29 -1.94 9.02 -19.58
C ILE A 29 -1.76 9.92 -20.80
N CYS A 30 -1.21 9.37 -21.88
CA CYS A 30 -1.06 10.09 -23.12
C CYS A 30 -2.43 10.35 -23.75
N PHE A 31 -2.78 11.62 -23.92
CA PHE A 31 -4.03 12.06 -24.54
C PHE A 31 -3.75 13.18 -25.55
N THR A 32 -4.71 13.48 -26.43
CA THR A 32 -4.69 14.78 -27.11
C THR A 32 -4.86 15.91 -26.08
N SER A 33 -4.44 17.13 -26.43
CA SER A 33 -4.58 18.28 -25.53
C SER A 33 -6.05 18.57 -25.17
N ASP A 34 -6.95 18.38 -26.14
CA ASP A 34 -8.38 18.61 -25.97
C ASP A 34 -8.99 17.54 -25.06
N GLU A 35 -8.73 16.25 -25.34
CA GLU A 35 -9.18 15.16 -24.48
C GLU A 35 -8.65 15.32 -23.05
N CYS A 36 -7.39 15.72 -22.87
CA CYS A 36 -6.83 15.93 -21.54
C CYS A 36 -7.65 16.98 -20.75
N THR A 37 -7.99 18.09 -21.39
CA THR A 37 -8.75 19.18 -20.79
C THR A 37 -10.21 18.78 -20.54
N GLU A 38 -10.86 18.14 -21.51
CA GLU A 38 -12.24 17.66 -21.40
C GLU A 38 -12.41 16.61 -20.29
N ASN A 39 -11.37 15.82 -20.04
CA ASN A 39 -11.33 14.85 -18.95
C ASN A 39 -10.90 15.45 -17.59
N GLY A 40 -10.71 16.76 -17.50
CA GLY A 40 -10.33 17.46 -16.26
C GLY A 40 -8.89 17.20 -15.82
N GLY A 41 -8.02 16.77 -16.74
CA GLY A 41 -6.61 16.59 -16.49
C GLY A 41 -5.78 17.85 -16.75
N SER A 42 -4.49 17.77 -16.51
CA SER A 42 -3.51 18.83 -16.78
C SER A 42 -2.35 18.28 -17.61
N ALA A 43 -2.05 18.96 -18.72
CA ALA A 43 -0.94 18.62 -19.59
C ALA A 43 0.42 18.88 -18.90
N ASP A 44 1.31 17.88 -18.93
CA ASP A 44 2.66 17.96 -18.38
C ASP A 44 3.71 17.40 -19.36
N GLY A 45 4.00 18.18 -20.41
CA GLY A 45 4.91 17.78 -21.47
C GLY A 45 4.23 16.92 -22.55
N ASN A 46 5.03 16.48 -23.52
CA ASN A 46 4.54 15.82 -24.74
C ASN A 46 4.71 14.30 -24.67
N CYS A 47 3.84 13.58 -25.37
CA CYS A 47 3.89 12.13 -25.58
C CYS A 47 3.52 11.80 -27.04
N ALA A 48 3.50 10.50 -27.40
CA ALA A 48 3.19 10.04 -28.75
C ALA A 48 3.93 10.83 -29.86
N SER A 49 5.25 10.98 -29.73
CA SER A 49 6.09 11.76 -30.68
C SER A 49 5.63 13.21 -30.91
N GLY A 50 4.95 13.82 -29.94
CA GLY A 50 4.47 15.20 -30.01
C GLY A 50 3.03 15.34 -30.49
N PHE A 51 2.33 14.24 -30.80
CA PHE A 51 0.91 14.28 -31.16
C PHE A 51 -0.02 14.37 -29.94
N GLY A 52 0.49 14.05 -28.75
CA GLY A 52 -0.26 14.11 -27.49
C GLY A 52 0.49 14.83 -26.38
N VAL A 53 -0.21 15.04 -25.27
CA VAL A 53 0.31 15.57 -24.01
C VAL A 53 0.27 14.50 -22.93
N CYS A 54 1.22 14.52 -22.02
CA CYS A 54 1.15 13.66 -20.85
C CYS A 54 0.13 14.23 -19.87
N CYS A 55 -1.06 13.64 -19.84
CA CYS A 55 -2.18 14.15 -19.07
C CYS A 55 -2.17 13.58 -17.65
N THR A 56 -2.08 14.46 -16.67
CA THR A 56 -2.06 14.09 -15.25
C THR A 56 -3.40 14.44 -14.59
N PHE A 57 -3.90 13.55 -13.73
CA PHE A 57 -5.16 13.75 -13.01
C PHE A 57 -4.88 13.96 -11.53
N THR A 58 -5.55 14.94 -10.92
CA THR A 58 -5.44 15.19 -9.47
C THR A 58 -6.79 15.59 -8.91
N VAL A 59 -7.18 14.99 -7.79
CA VAL A 59 -8.36 15.39 -7.01
C VAL A 59 -7.93 15.74 -5.59
N SER A 60 -8.47 16.84 -5.06
CA SER A 60 -8.09 17.32 -3.72
C SER A 60 -9.29 17.68 -2.85
N THR A 61 -10.47 17.88 -3.45
CA THR A 61 -11.68 18.25 -2.71
C THR A 61 -12.28 17.03 -2.03
N CYS A 62 -12.50 17.11 -0.72
CA CYS A 62 -13.19 16.07 0.04
C CYS A 62 -14.59 15.81 -0.51
N GLY A 63 -15.01 14.54 -0.53
CA GLY A 63 -16.28 14.08 -1.07
C GLY A 63 -16.28 13.83 -2.59
N THR A 64 -15.14 14.02 -3.27
CA THR A 64 -15.05 13.80 -4.72
C THR A 64 -14.81 12.33 -5.08
N THR A 65 -15.03 12.04 -6.36
CA THR A 65 -14.84 10.71 -6.94
C THR A 65 -13.63 10.69 -7.87
N VAL A 66 -12.77 9.69 -7.72
CA VAL A 66 -11.74 9.32 -8.68
C VAL A 66 -12.38 8.50 -9.80
N SER A 67 -12.45 9.10 -10.99
CA SER A 67 -13.10 8.51 -12.18
C SER A 67 -12.13 8.19 -13.32
N ARG A 68 -10.83 8.36 -13.09
CA ARG A 68 -9.76 8.11 -14.07
C ARG A 68 -8.65 7.31 -13.42
N ASN A 69 -8.01 6.46 -14.22
CA ASN A 69 -6.82 5.72 -13.79
C ASN A 69 -5.64 6.69 -13.65
N LEU A 70 -4.64 6.34 -12.84
CA LEU A 70 -3.45 7.16 -12.56
C LEU A 70 -3.80 8.56 -12.00
N THR A 71 -4.79 8.63 -11.11
CA THR A 71 -5.19 9.87 -10.44
C THR A 71 -4.44 10.02 -9.12
N TYR A 72 -3.94 11.23 -8.84
CA TYR A 72 -3.38 11.57 -7.53
C TYR A 72 -4.47 12.16 -6.64
N VAL A 73 -4.64 11.58 -5.46
CA VAL A 73 -5.49 12.14 -4.41
C VAL A 73 -4.63 12.90 -3.43
N THR A 74 -4.88 14.20 -3.27
CA THR A 74 -4.13 15.04 -2.33
C THR A 74 -5.01 15.63 -1.24
N ASN A 75 -4.40 16.14 -0.17
CA ASN A 75 -5.16 16.98 0.75
C ASN A 75 -5.60 18.29 0.04
N PRO A 76 -6.72 18.91 0.46
CA PRO A 76 -7.22 20.14 -0.14
C PRO A 76 -6.20 21.28 -0.22
N SER A 77 -5.29 21.35 0.77
CA SER A 77 -4.26 22.39 0.88
C SER A 77 -2.89 21.99 0.32
N TYR A 78 -2.77 20.83 -0.33
CA TYR A 78 -1.48 20.31 -0.82
C TYR A 78 -0.80 21.35 -1.74
N PRO A 79 0.53 21.59 -1.60
CA PRO A 79 1.50 20.85 -0.80
C PRO A 79 1.61 21.29 0.67
N SER A 80 0.76 22.21 1.13
CA SER A 80 0.74 22.62 2.53
C SER A 80 0.04 21.59 3.41
N SER A 81 0.33 21.61 4.71
CA SER A 81 -0.36 20.77 5.68
C SER A 81 -1.87 21.04 5.68
N TYR A 82 -2.65 19.98 5.90
CA TYR A 82 -4.07 20.03 6.17
C TYR A 82 -4.30 20.25 7.66
N THR A 83 -5.25 21.12 8.02
CA THR A 83 -5.49 21.51 9.43
C THR A 83 -6.95 21.44 9.84
N THR A 84 -7.85 21.10 8.92
CA THR A 84 -9.28 21.04 9.18
C THR A 84 -9.64 19.69 9.80
N THR A 85 -10.20 19.72 11.00
CA THR A 85 -10.70 18.52 11.69
C THR A 85 -12.00 18.02 11.06
N GLY A 86 -12.32 16.75 11.28
CA GLY A 86 -13.49 16.08 10.69
C GLY A 86 -13.10 15.09 9.59
N THR A 87 -14.09 14.68 8.79
CA THR A 87 -13.90 13.62 7.80
C THR A 87 -13.68 14.19 6.40
N CYS A 88 -12.62 13.75 5.73
CA CYS A 88 -12.36 13.96 4.32
C CYS A 88 -12.38 12.62 3.58
N THR A 89 -13.34 12.44 2.67
CA THR A 89 -13.51 11.18 1.94
C THR A 89 -13.21 11.31 0.46
N PHE A 90 -12.85 10.20 -0.17
CA PHE A 90 -12.72 10.06 -1.62
C PHE A 90 -13.31 8.72 -2.03
N THR A 91 -14.03 8.70 -3.15
CA THR A 91 -14.62 7.48 -3.71
C THR A 91 -13.87 7.10 -4.98
N ILE A 92 -13.39 5.87 -5.09
CA ILE A 92 -12.69 5.37 -6.27
C ILE A 92 -13.65 4.51 -7.07
N ASN A 93 -14.13 5.06 -8.18
CA ASN A 93 -14.95 4.31 -9.13
C ASN A 93 -14.06 3.56 -10.10
N ARG A 94 -14.48 2.34 -10.42
CA ARG A 94 -13.84 1.56 -11.45
C ARG A 94 -13.95 2.28 -12.79
N VAL A 95 -12.85 2.39 -13.52
CA VAL A 95 -12.85 3.01 -14.85
C VAL A 95 -13.57 2.16 -15.90
N ASN A 96 -13.66 0.85 -15.67
CA ASN A 96 -14.43 -0.13 -16.44
C ASN A 96 -14.74 -1.35 -15.56
N ASP A 97 -15.55 -2.28 -16.07
CA ASP A 97 -15.97 -3.48 -15.31
C ASP A 97 -14.89 -4.56 -15.19
N ASN A 98 -13.77 -4.42 -15.91
CA ASN A 98 -12.63 -5.35 -15.88
C ASN A 98 -11.60 -4.98 -14.80
N ILE A 99 -11.87 -4.00 -13.94
CA ILE A 99 -11.01 -3.66 -12.79
C ILE A 99 -11.32 -4.61 -11.63
N CYS A 100 -10.28 -5.28 -11.13
CA CYS A 100 -10.37 -6.18 -9.97
C CYS A 100 -9.62 -5.66 -8.74
N GLN A 101 -8.66 -4.75 -8.92
CA GLN A 101 -7.76 -4.35 -7.85
C GLN A 101 -7.36 -2.89 -8.01
N ILE A 102 -7.27 -2.17 -6.88
CA ILE A 102 -6.71 -0.83 -6.79
C ILE A 102 -5.36 -0.95 -6.10
N ARG A 103 -4.33 -0.34 -6.68
CA ARG A 103 -3.07 -0.06 -6.01
C ARG A 103 -3.03 1.42 -5.62
N LEU A 104 -2.68 1.67 -4.38
CA LEU A 104 -2.43 2.99 -3.82
C LEU A 104 -0.94 3.09 -3.54
N ASP A 105 -0.25 4.05 -4.16
CA ASP A 105 1.14 4.37 -3.80
C ASP A 105 1.15 5.63 -2.94
N PHE A 106 1.75 5.56 -1.76
CA PHE A 106 1.81 6.67 -0.80
C PHE A 106 3.02 7.57 -1.11
N ASP A 107 2.97 8.34 -2.20
CA ASP A 107 4.03 9.31 -2.56
C ASP A 107 4.39 10.21 -1.37
N THR A 108 3.36 10.67 -0.66
CA THR A 108 3.48 11.35 0.62
C THR A 108 2.27 10.95 1.43
N LEU A 109 2.48 10.43 2.63
CA LEU A 109 1.43 10.19 3.59
C LEU A 109 2.00 10.43 4.97
N VAL A 110 1.62 11.58 5.53
CA VAL A 110 1.97 12.02 6.87
C VAL A 110 0.67 12.33 7.58
N LEU A 111 0.42 11.63 8.68
CA LEU A 111 -0.70 11.82 9.59
C LEU A 111 -0.16 11.96 11.01
N THR A 112 -1.00 12.39 11.94
CA THR A 112 -0.58 12.49 13.34
C THR A 112 -0.27 11.11 13.91
N GLU A 113 0.88 10.98 14.58
CA GLU A 113 1.29 9.76 15.30
C GLU A 113 0.25 9.37 16.35
N PRO A 114 -0.02 8.06 16.52
CA PRO A 114 -0.75 7.61 17.66
C PRO A 114 0.08 7.75 18.95
N ALA A 115 -0.60 7.76 20.10
CA ALA A 115 0.08 7.71 21.40
C ALA A 115 0.27 6.27 21.89
N THR A 116 -0.61 5.36 21.47
CA THR A 116 -0.70 3.98 21.97
C THR A 116 -0.75 2.92 20.86
N GLY A 117 -0.53 3.31 19.60
CA GLY A 117 -0.72 2.50 18.39
C GLY A 117 -2.14 2.57 17.83
N GLU A 118 -3.12 3.10 18.57
CA GLU A 118 -4.50 3.22 18.09
C GLU A 118 -4.69 4.46 17.21
N CYS A 119 -5.01 4.24 15.93
CA CYS A 119 -5.49 5.29 15.04
C CYS A 119 -6.94 5.64 15.36
N SER A 120 -7.20 6.90 15.68
CA SER A 120 -8.47 7.39 16.22
C SER A 120 -8.82 8.75 15.66
N SER A 121 -10.11 9.00 15.42
CA SER A 121 -10.61 10.28 14.95
C SER A 121 -10.79 11.33 16.05
N THR A 122 -10.52 11.01 17.32
CA THR A 122 -10.66 11.96 18.44
C THR A 122 -9.32 12.61 18.79
N ASN A 123 -8.31 11.78 19.02
CA ASN A 123 -7.03 12.17 19.60
C ASN A 123 -5.85 12.04 18.63
N THR A 124 -6.05 11.44 17.46
CA THR A 124 -5.01 11.25 16.43
C THR A 124 -5.67 11.48 15.06
N ASP A 125 -5.16 10.87 14.00
CA ASP A 125 -5.87 10.77 12.72
C ASP A 125 -6.12 9.29 12.40
N LYS A 126 -7.05 9.02 11.49
CA LYS A 126 -7.32 7.65 11.03
C LYS A 126 -7.64 7.64 9.54
N LEU A 127 -6.80 6.96 8.76
CA LEU A 127 -7.06 6.60 7.37
C LEU A 127 -7.68 5.20 7.33
N THR A 128 -8.88 5.10 6.77
CA THR A 128 -9.53 3.82 6.50
C THR A 128 -9.92 3.68 5.05
N PHE A 129 -10.08 2.44 4.63
CA PHE A 129 -10.60 2.09 3.32
C PHE A 129 -11.88 1.28 3.46
N THR A 130 -12.70 1.29 2.42
CA THR A 130 -13.82 0.36 2.28
C THR A 130 -13.76 -0.30 0.93
N SER A 131 -14.08 -1.59 0.88
CA SER A 131 -14.16 -2.33 -0.37
C SER A 131 -15.51 -3.01 -0.52
N PRO A 132 -16.11 -3.01 -1.73
CA PRO A 132 -17.26 -3.83 -2.03
C PRO A 132 -17.00 -5.35 -1.91
N SER A 133 -15.75 -5.80 -1.96
CA SER A 133 -15.40 -7.22 -1.74
C SER A 133 -15.53 -7.63 -0.27
N GLY A 134 -15.65 -6.66 0.65
CA GLY A 134 -15.61 -6.88 2.09
C GLY A 134 -14.19 -7.07 2.64
N PHE A 135 -13.20 -7.35 1.79
CA PHE A 135 -11.80 -7.41 2.19
C PHE A 135 -11.17 -6.01 2.13
N VAL A 136 -10.73 -5.52 3.29
CA VAL A 136 -10.06 -4.22 3.44
C VAL A 136 -8.77 -4.43 4.21
N PRO A 137 -7.61 -4.37 3.53
CA PRO A 137 -6.35 -4.22 4.21
C PRO A 137 -6.09 -2.74 4.56
N PRO A 138 -5.35 -2.45 5.63
CA PRO A 138 -5.22 -3.21 6.88
C PRO A 138 -6.53 -3.22 7.69
N GLY A 139 -6.65 -4.22 8.58
CA GLY A 139 -7.79 -4.46 9.47
C GLY A 139 -8.25 -3.24 10.28
N THR A 140 -9.45 -3.36 10.88
CA THR A 140 -10.33 -2.33 11.49
C THR A 140 -9.68 -1.13 12.21
N GLY A 141 -8.42 -1.21 12.62
CA GLY A 141 -7.60 -0.12 13.15
C GLY A 141 -7.34 1.03 12.19
N GLY A 142 -7.21 0.78 10.88
CA GLY A 142 -6.79 1.80 9.91
C GLY A 142 -5.31 2.17 10.02
N LEU A 143 -4.91 3.23 9.31
CA LEU A 143 -3.55 3.77 9.27
C LEU A 143 -3.46 5.18 9.86
N CYS A 144 -2.34 5.49 10.47
CA CYS A 144 -1.97 6.80 10.98
C CYS A 144 -0.45 6.85 11.20
N GLY A 145 0.06 7.97 11.69
CA GLY A 145 1.49 8.21 11.81
C GLY A 145 2.13 8.83 10.58
N ASP A 146 3.41 9.17 10.72
CA ASP A 146 4.17 9.95 9.76
C ASP A 146 5.05 9.09 8.84
N SER A 147 5.21 7.82 9.20
CA SER A 147 6.13 6.88 8.56
C SER A 147 5.41 5.91 7.62
N LEU A 148 4.59 6.49 6.73
CA LEU A 148 3.82 5.77 5.69
C LEU A 148 4.25 6.15 4.26
N SER A 149 5.05 7.20 4.10
CA SER A 149 5.49 7.67 2.79
C SER A 149 6.44 6.66 2.15
N GLY A 150 6.20 6.32 0.89
CA GLY A 150 6.98 5.33 0.13
C GLY A 150 6.41 3.92 0.16
N ASP A 151 5.46 3.62 1.05
CA ASP A 151 4.72 2.35 1.04
C ASP A 151 3.63 2.34 -0.04
N HIS A 152 3.06 1.16 -0.28
CA HIS A 152 1.92 0.97 -1.18
C HIS A 152 0.91 0.00 -0.60
N MET A 153 -0.31 0.04 -1.13
CA MET A 153 -1.40 -0.81 -0.70
C MET A 153 -2.20 -1.34 -1.88
N TYR A 154 -2.63 -2.58 -1.80
CA TYR A 154 -3.55 -3.22 -2.73
C TYR A 154 -4.91 -3.44 -2.08
N ILE A 155 -5.99 -3.10 -2.79
CA ILE A 155 -7.38 -3.28 -2.34
C ILE A 155 -8.13 -3.98 -3.47
N GLU A 156 -8.71 -5.15 -3.19
CA GLU A 156 -9.61 -5.81 -4.15
C GLU A 156 -10.88 -4.98 -4.31
N THR A 157 -11.35 -4.75 -5.53
CA THR A 157 -12.59 -3.97 -5.78
C THR A 157 -13.85 -4.81 -5.71
N GLY A 158 -13.73 -6.14 -5.76
CA GLY A 158 -14.85 -7.03 -6.05
C GLY A 158 -15.40 -6.82 -7.47
N LEU A 159 -16.59 -7.38 -7.74
CA LEU A 159 -17.22 -7.37 -9.07
C LEU A 159 -18.18 -6.19 -9.29
N THR A 160 -18.59 -5.48 -8.24
CA THR A 160 -19.52 -4.34 -8.30
C THR A 160 -19.14 -3.31 -7.23
N GLY A 161 -19.51 -2.03 -7.42
CA GLY A 161 -19.32 -0.97 -6.42
C GLY A 161 -18.05 -0.14 -6.58
N SER A 162 -17.70 0.60 -5.53
CA SER A 162 -16.57 1.53 -5.46
C SER A 162 -15.77 1.36 -4.18
N VAL A 163 -14.48 1.65 -4.24
CA VAL A 163 -13.60 1.65 -3.06
C VAL A 163 -13.70 3.01 -2.38
N GLY A 164 -13.93 3.03 -1.07
CA GLY A 164 -13.89 4.26 -0.28
C GLY A 164 -12.51 4.47 0.35
N MET A 165 -12.08 5.71 0.43
CA MET A 165 -10.92 6.15 1.20
C MET A 165 -11.35 7.29 2.12
N SER A 166 -11.14 7.16 3.42
CA SER A 166 -11.63 8.09 4.42
C SER A 166 -10.53 8.50 5.38
N PHE A 167 -10.23 9.79 5.40
CA PHE A 167 -9.40 10.43 6.40
C PHE A 167 -10.29 11.02 7.48
N ALA A 168 -10.26 10.45 8.68
CA ALA A 168 -10.88 11.03 9.86
C ALA A 168 -9.80 11.79 10.65
N ILE A 169 -9.85 13.12 10.56
CA ILE A 169 -8.86 14.03 11.14
C ILE A 169 -9.33 14.46 12.53
N GLY A 170 -8.57 14.07 13.56
CA GLY A 170 -8.89 14.38 14.95
C GLY A 170 -8.34 15.73 15.39
N SER A 171 -8.42 15.97 16.70
CA SER A 171 -8.11 17.28 17.31
C SER A 171 -6.62 17.51 17.59
N ALA A 172 -5.78 16.49 17.47
CA ALA A 172 -4.36 16.60 17.78
C ALA A 172 -3.63 17.60 16.87
N THR A 173 -2.60 18.24 17.38
CA THR A 173 -1.72 19.10 16.58
C THR A 173 -0.68 18.24 15.88
N GLY A 174 -0.58 18.36 14.56
CA GLY A 174 0.35 17.58 13.76
C GLY A 174 0.35 18.06 12.32
N SER A 175 1.47 17.82 11.62
CA SER A 175 1.53 18.03 10.16
C SER A 175 0.78 16.89 9.48
N ARG A 176 -0.05 17.24 8.49
CA ARG A 176 -0.91 16.29 7.77
C ARG A 176 -0.81 16.57 6.30
N THR A 177 -0.16 15.70 5.57
CA THR A 177 0.01 15.89 4.13
C THR A 177 -0.17 14.56 3.45
N TRP A 178 -1.04 14.49 2.45
CA TRP A 178 -1.15 13.29 1.64
C TRP A 178 -1.14 13.61 0.16
N LYS A 179 -0.48 12.73 -0.58
CA LYS A 179 -0.49 12.59 -2.02
C LYS A 179 -0.41 11.09 -2.29
N ILE A 180 -1.52 10.53 -2.74
CA ILE A 180 -1.66 9.09 -2.97
C ILE A 180 -1.97 8.88 -4.44
N LYS A 181 -1.14 8.10 -5.15
CA LYS A 181 -1.40 7.73 -6.54
C LYS A 181 -2.33 6.52 -6.58
N VAL A 182 -3.45 6.66 -7.27
CA VAL A 182 -4.44 5.59 -7.47
C VAL A 182 -4.21 4.95 -8.84
N THR A 183 -3.88 3.66 -8.84
CA THR A 183 -3.74 2.82 -10.03
C THR A 183 -4.81 1.73 -10.01
N GLN A 184 -5.58 1.61 -11.07
CA GLN A 184 -6.60 0.58 -11.26
C GLN A 184 -6.04 -0.54 -12.12
N ILE A 185 -6.19 -1.77 -11.65
CA ILE A 185 -5.56 -2.96 -12.20
C ILE A 185 -6.64 -3.89 -12.74
N GLU A 186 -6.48 -4.24 -14.01
CA GLU A 186 -7.40 -5.15 -14.67
C GLU A 186 -7.22 -6.60 -14.23
N CYS A 187 -8.33 -7.34 -14.15
CA CYS A 187 -8.41 -8.70 -13.62
C CYS A 187 -7.44 -9.69 -14.29
N GLY A 188 -7.22 -9.55 -15.61
CA GLY A 188 -6.40 -10.46 -16.41
C GLY A 188 -4.91 -10.10 -16.51
N THR A 189 -4.47 -9.06 -15.81
CA THR A 189 -3.07 -8.61 -15.91
C THR A 189 -2.13 -9.55 -15.15
N SER A 190 -0.98 -9.87 -15.75
CA SER A 190 0.03 -10.75 -15.14
C SER A 190 0.72 -10.16 -13.90
N TRP A 191 0.54 -8.86 -13.69
CA TRP A 191 1.15 -8.11 -12.59
C TRP A 191 0.14 -7.73 -11.49
N LYS A 192 -1.11 -8.21 -11.59
CA LYS A 192 -2.07 -8.17 -10.48
C LYS A 192 -1.45 -8.83 -9.25
N ALA A 193 -1.56 -8.19 -8.08
CA ALA A 193 -1.17 -8.84 -6.84
C ALA A 193 -2.10 -10.03 -6.53
N PRO A 194 -1.60 -11.09 -5.87
CA PRO A 194 -2.46 -12.17 -5.39
C PRO A 194 -3.57 -11.65 -4.47
N GLU A 195 -4.63 -12.44 -4.33
CA GLU A 195 -5.76 -12.07 -3.47
C GLU A 195 -5.32 -11.90 -2.01
N ASP A 196 -5.96 -10.96 -1.33
CA ASP A 196 -5.73 -10.58 0.08
C ASP A 196 -4.33 -10.01 0.42
N CYS A 197 -3.49 -9.74 -0.57
CA CYS A 197 -2.21 -9.07 -0.34
C CYS A 197 -2.46 -7.58 -0.07
N ALA A 198 -2.00 -7.08 1.08
CA ALA A 198 -1.97 -5.64 1.31
C ALA A 198 -0.80 -5.00 0.58
N GLN A 199 0.36 -5.64 0.61
CA GLN A 199 1.53 -5.22 -0.15
C GLN A 199 2.04 -6.36 -1.02
N TYR A 200 2.37 -6.06 -2.27
CA TYR A 200 2.95 -7.01 -3.21
C TYR A 200 4.31 -6.53 -3.71
N PHE A 201 5.30 -7.40 -3.60
CA PHE A 201 6.68 -7.15 -4.00
C PHE A 201 7.10 -8.10 -5.10
N THR A 202 8.04 -7.63 -5.91
CA THR A 202 8.55 -8.34 -7.09
C THR A 202 10.06 -8.26 -7.12
N GLY A 203 10.70 -9.17 -7.85
CA GLY A 203 12.14 -9.28 -7.93
C GLY A 203 12.69 -10.36 -7.02
N ILE A 204 13.96 -10.72 -7.24
CA ILE A 204 14.64 -11.80 -6.53
C ILE A 204 15.06 -11.41 -5.11
N SER A 205 15.04 -10.13 -4.77
CA SER A 205 15.37 -9.62 -3.44
C SER A 205 14.71 -8.26 -3.21
N GLY A 206 14.42 -7.93 -1.95
CA GLY A 206 13.87 -6.64 -1.59
C GLY A 206 13.70 -6.47 -0.08
N GLU A 207 13.10 -5.36 0.31
CA GLU A 207 12.80 -5.02 1.70
C GLU A 207 11.32 -4.67 1.84
N PHE A 208 10.76 -4.98 3.00
CA PHE A 208 9.42 -4.55 3.41
C PHE A 208 9.37 -4.40 4.93
N GLN A 209 8.45 -3.56 5.40
CA GLN A 209 8.31 -3.20 6.80
C GLN A 209 6.84 -3.01 7.18
N SER A 210 6.52 -3.14 8.46
CA SER A 210 5.21 -2.75 8.99
C SER A 210 4.92 -1.29 8.67
N TYR A 211 3.66 -0.99 8.32
CA TYR A 211 3.21 0.40 8.26
C TYR A 211 3.53 1.11 9.59
N ASN A 212 4.06 2.33 9.49
CA ASN A 212 4.52 3.14 10.62
C ASN A 212 5.75 2.59 11.40
N ASN A 213 6.56 1.69 10.81
CA ASN A 213 7.76 1.12 11.45
C ASN A 213 8.82 2.17 11.89
N VAL A 214 8.90 3.33 11.22
CA VAL A 214 9.91 4.38 11.51
C VAL A 214 9.36 5.47 12.45
N GLY A 215 8.07 5.42 12.81
CA GLY A 215 7.44 6.36 13.75
C GLY A 215 7.60 5.94 15.23
N ASP A 216 8.49 4.98 15.51
CA ASP A 216 8.70 4.34 16.82
C ASP A 216 7.42 3.76 17.45
N GLN A 217 6.40 3.47 16.65
CA GLN A 217 5.13 2.98 17.16
C GLN A 217 4.37 2.05 16.21
N THR A 218 4.23 0.81 16.65
CA THR A 218 3.39 -0.20 16.01
C THR A 218 1.91 0.17 16.08
N LEU A 219 1.23 0.07 14.94
CA LEU A 219 -0.21 0.29 14.86
C LEU A 219 -1.01 -0.89 15.42
N GLN A 220 -2.10 -0.60 16.12
CA GLN A 220 -3.03 -1.62 16.64
C GLN A 220 -3.99 -2.13 15.57
N SER A 221 -4.63 -3.27 15.86
CA SER A 221 -5.73 -3.85 15.05
C SER A 221 -5.38 -4.08 13.57
N GLN A 222 -4.10 -4.33 13.29
CA GLN A 222 -3.59 -4.70 11.99
C GLN A 222 -3.74 -6.22 11.78
N ASN A 223 -4.18 -6.58 10.58
CA ASN A 223 -4.17 -7.96 10.09
C ASN A 223 -4.08 -7.89 8.57
N TYR A 224 -2.90 -8.17 8.03
CA TYR A 224 -2.67 -8.08 6.59
C TYR A 224 -1.47 -8.93 6.12
N LYS A 225 -1.37 -9.12 4.80
CA LYS A 225 -0.37 -9.97 4.17
C LYS A 225 0.59 -9.16 3.30
N TYR A 226 1.88 -9.48 3.40
CA TYR A 226 2.90 -9.17 2.42
C TYR A 226 3.04 -10.36 1.49
N CYS A 227 2.98 -10.10 0.20
CA CYS A 227 3.14 -11.13 -0.82
C CYS A 227 4.36 -10.82 -1.66
N ILE A 228 5.15 -11.84 -1.97
CA ILE A 228 6.31 -11.73 -2.84
C ILE A 228 6.07 -12.62 -4.06
N ARG A 229 6.22 -12.05 -5.26
CA ARG A 229 6.11 -12.82 -6.51
C ARG A 229 7.24 -13.84 -6.57
N GLN A 230 6.91 -15.12 -6.74
CA GLN A 230 7.90 -16.13 -7.09
C GLN A 230 8.42 -15.85 -8.51
N GLU A 231 9.69 -15.45 -8.63
CA GLU A 231 10.30 -15.20 -9.93
C GLU A 231 10.66 -16.51 -10.64
N ALA A 232 10.74 -16.46 -11.97
CA ALA A 232 11.03 -17.65 -12.77
C ALA A 232 12.37 -18.31 -12.34
N GLY A 233 12.35 -19.62 -12.13
CA GLY A 233 13.52 -20.40 -11.69
C GLY A 233 13.83 -20.31 -10.19
N MET A 234 12.99 -19.66 -9.39
CA MET A 234 13.12 -19.62 -7.93
C MET A 234 12.18 -20.65 -7.29
N CYS A 235 12.68 -21.39 -6.29
CA CYS A 235 11.95 -22.46 -5.59
C CYS A 235 11.81 -22.20 -4.09
N GLY A 236 12.61 -21.31 -3.51
CA GLY A 236 12.54 -20.96 -2.09
C GLY A 236 12.71 -19.47 -1.86
N ILE A 237 12.55 -19.05 -0.61
CA ILE A 237 12.78 -17.68 -0.18
C ILE A 237 13.39 -17.69 1.22
N GLN A 238 14.33 -16.78 1.42
CA GLN A 238 14.98 -16.52 2.70
C GLN A 238 14.59 -15.13 3.19
N TYR A 239 14.28 -15.02 4.48
CA TYR A 239 14.04 -13.76 5.18
C TYR A 239 15.10 -13.51 6.25
N THR A 240 15.57 -12.27 6.34
CA THR A 240 16.48 -11.81 7.39
C THR A 240 15.96 -10.52 8.00
N SER A 241 16.09 -10.38 9.31
CA SER A 241 15.70 -9.16 10.02
C SER A 241 16.70 -8.03 9.77
N VAL A 242 16.18 -6.84 9.45
CA VAL A 242 16.89 -5.56 9.56
C VAL A 242 16.55 -4.93 10.90
N GLU A 243 15.27 -4.96 11.23
CA GLU A 243 14.70 -4.50 12.48
C GLU A 243 13.55 -5.44 12.85
N MET A 244 13.44 -5.75 14.12
CA MET A 244 12.32 -6.51 14.66
C MET A 244 12.18 -6.11 16.12
N ASP A 245 10.99 -5.63 16.46
CA ASP A 245 10.55 -5.32 17.80
C ASP A 245 9.03 -5.51 17.84
N LEU A 246 8.66 -6.78 17.97
CA LEU A 246 7.27 -7.24 17.97
C LEU A 246 6.77 -7.57 19.38
N ASP A 247 7.70 -7.64 20.35
CA ASP A 247 7.39 -7.80 21.76
C ASP A 247 8.57 -7.33 22.63
N ALA A 248 8.47 -6.11 23.17
CA ALA A 248 9.40 -5.51 24.13
C ALA A 248 9.64 -6.32 25.42
N THR A 249 8.78 -7.31 25.74
CA THR A 249 9.01 -8.20 26.89
C THR A 249 9.88 -9.40 26.54
N ILE A 250 10.11 -9.64 25.24
CA ILE A 250 10.84 -10.79 24.71
C ILE A 250 12.06 -10.28 23.93
N ASP A 251 13.19 -10.16 24.63
CA ASP A 251 14.47 -9.75 24.01
C ASP A 251 15.23 -10.95 23.39
N ALA A 252 14.49 -11.88 22.78
CA ALA A 252 15.00 -13.11 22.18
C ALA A 252 14.04 -13.60 21.08
N ALA A 253 14.44 -14.65 20.37
CA ALA A 253 13.59 -15.27 19.37
C ALA A 253 12.49 -16.10 20.03
N SER A 254 11.24 -15.84 19.64
CA SER A 254 10.08 -16.56 20.13
C SER A 254 9.19 -17.02 18.99
N GLN A 255 8.68 -18.25 19.11
CA GLN A 255 7.82 -18.88 18.11
C GLN A 255 6.59 -19.55 18.74
N SER A 256 5.42 -19.43 18.09
CA SER A 256 4.14 -20.05 18.50
C SER A 256 3.55 -20.98 17.43
N VAL A 257 3.23 -22.23 17.83
CA VAL A 257 2.84 -23.32 16.91
C VAL A 257 1.45 -23.11 16.30
N ASP A 258 0.49 -22.56 17.07
CA ASP A 258 -0.85 -22.09 16.63
C ASP A 258 -1.59 -21.46 17.83
N ALA A 259 -2.76 -20.84 17.61
CA ALA A 259 -3.58 -20.09 18.58
C ALA A 259 -3.98 -20.80 19.90
N THR A 260 -3.71 -22.11 20.05
CA THR A 260 -3.92 -22.86 21.32
C THR A 260 -2.72 -22.79 22.26
N ASP A 261 -1.56 -22.32 21.78
CA ASP A 261 -0.38 -21.99 22.58
C ASP A 261 -0.35 -20.46 22.77
N ALA A 262 -1.41 -19.97 23.41
CA ALA A 262 -1.81 -18.56 23.44
C ALA A 262 -0.84 -17.61 24.18
N ASP A 263 0.32 -18.09 24.64
CA ASP A 263 1.15 -17.37 25.61
C ASP A 263 2.44 -16.76 25.05
N ILE A 264 2.92 -17.15 23.86
CA ILE A 264 4.27 -16.74 23.41
C ILE A 264 4.27 -15.50 22.49
N CYS A 265 3.31 -15.37 21.56
CA CYS A 265 3.20 -14.20 20.67
C CYS A 265 1.79 -13.57 20.68
N PRO A 266 1.24 -13.19 21.86
CA PRO A 266 -0.16 -12.77 21.97
C PRO A 266 -0.45 -11.34 21.47
N ILE A 267 0.57 -10.49 21.38
CA ILE A 267 0.39 -9.05 21.10
C ILE A 267 0.60 -8.76 19.63
N THR A 268 1.80 -9.02 19.11
CA THR A 268 2.10 -8.86 17.69
C THR A 268 2.99 -9.99 17.21
N ALA A 269 2.79 -10.43 15.98
CA ALA A 269 3.69 -11.40 15.36
C ALA A 269 3.62 -11.32 13.84
N ILE A 270 4.66 -11.88 13.22
CA ILE A 270 4.63 -12.23 11.81
C ILE A 270 4.44 -13.74 11.66
N ARG A 271 3.73 -14.16 10.62
CA ARG A 271 3.56 -15.58 10.27
C ARG A 271 4.25 -15.86 8.94
N ILE A 272 5.20 -16.79 8.94
CA ILE A 272 5.93 -17.28 7.76
C ILE A 272 5.73 -18.80 7.68
N PRO A 273 4.99 -19.31 6.68
CA PRO A 273 4.68 -20.74 6.60
C PRO A 273 5.88 -21.56 6.14
N GLY A 274 6.02 -22.77 6.70
CA GLY A 274 6.95 -23.79 6.18
C GLY A 274 8.44 -23.48 6.35
N VAL A 275 8.81 -22.68 7.35
CA VAL A 275 10.22 -22.38 7.64
C VAL A 275 10.97 -23.66 8.02
N VAL A 276 12.05 -23.95 7.30
CA VAL A 276 12.88 -25.14 7.51
C VAL A 276 13.56 -25.07 8.87
N GLY A 277 13.35 -26.09 9.70
CA GLY A 277 13.94 -26.19 11.04
C GLY A 277 13.22 -25.40 12.12
N ALA A 278 12.23 -24.57 11.77
CA ALA A 278 11.35 -23.94 12.74
C ALA A 278 10.37 -24.97 13.32
N LYS A 279 10.02 -24.80 14.60
CA LYS A 279 9.01 -25.65 15.26
C LYS A 279 7.59 -25.15 15.02
N ALA A 280 7.45 -23.96 14.45
CA ALA A 280 6.21 -23.23 14.30
C ALA A 280 6.29 -22.25 13.11
N SER A 281 5.20 -21.53 12.86
CA SER A 281 5.11 -20.56 11.74
C SER A 281 4.95 -19.10 12.18
N GLU A 282 4.73 -18.82 13.46
CA GLU A 282 4.63 -17.46 13.99
C GLU A 282 5.90 -17.07 14.73
N PHE A 283 6.31 -15.81 14.57
CA PHE A 283 7.55 -15.26 15.11
C PHE A 283 7.29 -13.87 15.71
N CYS A 284 7.77 -13.64 16.93
CA CYS A 284 7.69 -12.36 17.65
C CYS A 284 8.97 -12.12 18.48
N GLY A 285 8.99 -11.06 19.29
CA GLY A 285 10.15 -10.61 20.06
C GLY A 285 11.05 -9.64 19.28
N SER A 286 12.30 -9.50 19.71
CA SER A 286 13.31 -8.64 19.08
C SER A 286 14.26 -9.36 18.11
N ILE A 287 14.21 -10.70 18.07
CA ILE A 287 15.12 -11.54 17.28
C ILE A 287 14.34 -12.48 16.35
N LEU A 288 14.72 -12.49 15.07
CA LEU A 288 14.20 -13.43 14.08
C LEU A 288 15.08 -14.68 14.01
N SER A 289 14.61 -15.84 14.47
CA SER A 289 15.38 -17.09 14.40
C SER A 289 14.49 -18.35 14.41
N VAL A 290 15.04 -19.48 13.93
CA VAL A 290 14.39 -20.81 13.96
C VAL A 290 14.46 -21.50 15.33
N GLY A 291 15.31 -21.02 16.24
CA GLY A 291 15.41 -21.52 17.61
C GLY A 291 14.80 -20.55 18.60
N ASN A 292 13.94 -21.04 19.50
CA ASN A 292 13.48 -20.23 20.64
C ASN A 292 14.66 -19.85 21.55
N GLU A 293 14.55 -18.69 22.20
CA GLU A 293 15.57 -18.10 23.09
C GLU A 293 16.88 -17.73 22.37
N ALA A 294 16.91 -17.76 21.03
CA ALA A 294 18.07 -17.29 20.30
C ALA A 294 18.24 -15.78 20.51
N THR A 295 19.47 -15.34 20.76
CA THR A 295 19.82 -13.93 21.02
C THR A 295 20.48 -13.25 19.82
N ILE A 296 20.55 -13.95 18.68
CA ILE A 296 21.16 -13.46 17.44
C ILE A 296 20.20 -13.74 16.30
N ASN A 297 20.01 -12.74 15.44
CA ASN A 297 19.21 -12.88 14.22
C ASN A 297 19.78 -13.99 13.32
N GLY A 298 18.89 -14.89 12.90
CA GLY A 298 19.12 -15.92 11.91
C GLY A 298 18.40 -15.60 10.60
N ALA A 299 18.61 -16.46 9.62
CA ALA A 299 17.90 -16.41 8.35
C ALA A 299 16.80 -17.48 8.33
N LEU A 300 15.56 -17.09 8.06
CA LEU A 300 14.44 -18.01 7.95
C LEU A 300 14.28 -18.41 6.49
N THR A 301 14.43 -19.69 6.19
CA THR A 301 14.30 -20.21 4.81
C THR A 301 13.03 -21.03 4.69
N THR A 302 12.21 -20.78 3.68
CA THR A 302 11.02 -21.57 3.36
C THR A 302 10.97 -21.87 1.86
N TYR A 303 10.45 -23.05 1.53
CA TYR A 303 10.13 -23.46 0.15
C TYR A 303 8.61 -23.54 -0.05
N SER A 304 7.82 -23.07 0.92
CA SER A 304 6.37 -23.02 0.84
C SER A 304 5.93 -21.91 -0.11
N THR A 305 5.10 -22.26 -1.09
CA THR A 305 4.50 -21.32 -2.04
C THR A 305 3.00 -21.18 -1.77
N PRO A 306 2.40 -19.99 -1.94
CA PRO A 306 3.02 -18.74 -2.34
C PRO A 306 3.92 -18.14 -1.24
N PHE A 307 4.90 -17.31 -1.63
CA PHE A 307 5.76 -16.59 -0.69
C PHE A 307 4.97 -15.45 -0.04
N VAL A 308 4.58 -15.67 1.22
CA VAL A 308 3.72 -14.76 1.98
C VAL A 308 4.24 -14.61 3.40
N VAL A 309 4.17 -13.39 3.92
CA VAL A 309 4.33 -13.09 5.35
C VAL A 309 3.06 -12.40 5.82
N SER A 310 2.37 -12.98 6.80
CA SER A 310 1.23 -12.31 7.45
C SER A 310 1.73 -11.50 8.64
N TYR A 311 1.09 -10.38 8.93
CA TYR A 311 1.36 -9.58 10.11
C TYR A 311 0.07 -9.30 10.87
N PHE A 312 0.11 -9.49 12.18
CA PHE A 312 -1.01 -9.20 13.05
C PHE A 312 -0.57 -8.42 14.29
N THR A 313 -1.48 -7.59 14.77
CA THR A 313 -1.36 -6.88 16.05
C THR A 313 -2.70 -6.95 16.78
N THR A 314 -2.68 -7.15 18.09
CA THR A 314 -3.87 -7.19 18.93
C THR A 314 -4.58 -5.83 19.03
N THR A 315 -5.73 -5.82 19.68
CA THR A 315 -6.56 -4.64 19.95
C THR A 315 -6.54 -4.31 21.45
N GLY A 316 -6.43 -3.02 21.81
CA GLY A 316 -6.61 -2.58 23.21
C GLY A 316 -5.38 -2.75 24.11
N THR A 317 -4.27 -3.27 23.58
CA THR A 317 -2.96 -3.26 24.24
C THR A 317 -2.19 -2.02 23.77
N THR A 318 -1.61 -1.26 24.71
CA THR A 318 -0.73 -0.14 24.36
C THR A 318 0.49 -0.65 23.60
N LEU A 319 0.64 -0.23 22.35
CA LEU A 319 1.75 -0.63 21.47
C LEU A 319 2.86 0.44 21.38
N ALA A 320 2.91 1.34 22.37
CA ALA A 320 3.78 2.51 22.36
C ALA A 320 5.28 2.23 22.55
N THR A 321 5.65 0.96 22.76
CA THR A 321 7.03 0.53 23.01
C THR A 321 7.53 -0.43 21.95
N PHE A 322 6.80 -0.63 20.84
CA PHE A 322 7.17 -1.58 19.78
C PHE A 322 7.44 -0.82 18.48
N ASN A 323 8.61 -1.01 17.89
CA ASN A 323 8.96 -0.38 16.61
C ASN A 323 8.47 -1.17 15.38
N GLY A 324 7.86 -2.34 15.57
CA GLY A 324 7.33 -3.14 14.46
C GLY A 324 8.42 -3.99 13.84
N PHE A 325 8.49 -4.08 12.51
CA PHE A 325 9.54 -4.86 11.87
C PHE A 325 9.92 -4.33 10.49
N LYS A 326 11.13 -4.68 10.08
CA LYS A 326 11.64 -4.56 8.72
C LYS A 326 12.44 -5.80 8.33
N LEU A 327 12.00 -6.48 7.27
CA LEU A 327 12.66 -7.68 6.75
C LEU A 327 13.25 -7.43 5.36
N LYS A 328 14.39 -8.08 5.10
CA LYS A 328 14.89 -8.33 3.75
C LYS A 328 14.46 -9.72 3.31
N TYR A 329 14.11 -9.88 2.04
CA TYR A 329 13.94 -11.18 1.42
C TYR A 329 14.93 -11.41 0.28
N THR A 330 15.28 -12.67 0.04
CA THR A 330 16.04 -13.11 -1.14
C THR A 330 15.52 -14.48 -1.58
N GLN A 331 15.15 -14.60 -2.85
CA GLN A 331 14.66 -15.84 -3.44
C GLN A 331 15.83 -16.79 -3.74
N ILE A 332 15.57 -18.08 -3.56
CA ILE A 332 16.52 -19.16 -3.72
C ILE A 332 16.19 -19.89 -5.03
N PRO A 333 17.16 -20.04 -5.95
CA PRO A 333 16.98 -20.82 -7.17
C PRO A 333 16.54 -22.26 -6.88
N CYS A 334 15.82 -22.83 -7.83
CA CYS A 334 15.82 -24.28 -8.04
C CYS A 334 17.24 -24.71 -8.49
#